data_AF-A0A732U3E8-F1
#
_entry.id   AF-A0A732U3E8-F1
#
_cell.length_a   1.000
_cell.length_b   1.000
_cell.length_c   1.000
_cell.angle_alpha   90.00
_cell.angle_beta   90.00
_cell.angle_gamma   90.00
#
_symmetry.space_group_name_H-M   'P 1'
#
loop_
_entity.id
_entity.type
_entity.pdbx_description
1 polymer ?
#
loop_
_entity_poly.entity_id
_entity_poly.type
_entity_poly.pdbx_seq_one_letter_code
_entity_poly.pdbx_strand_id
1 'polypeptide(L)'
;MLYVYPASLLKHQVITFNILSTGRFIHYLRSQNILSSPGCEVKEITGTSAVEVSGVPSCLTRISQLASVLDNALIKRKDSAVSISIYTLKYATAMDTQYQYRDQAVVVPGVVSVLREMSKTSVPASSANNGSPATQALPMFAADPRQNAVIVRDYAANMAGYRKLIAELDQRQQMIEISVKIIDVNAGDINQLGIDWGTAVSLGGKKIAFNTGLNDGAANGFSTVISDTSNFMMRLNALEKSSQAYV
;
A
#
# COMPACT_ATOMS: atom_id res chain seq x y z
N MET A 1 -47.83 34.40 -31.44
CA MET A 1 -46.68 35.16 -31.97
C MET A 1 -46.28 34.53 -33.31
N LEU A 2 -46.46 35.25 -34.42
CA LEU A 2 -46.08 34.81 -35.76
C LEU A 2 -44.69 35.39 -36.08
N TYR A 3 -43.76 34.54 -36.50
CA TYR A 3 -42.42 34.97 -36.89
C TYR A 3 -42.26 34.78 -38.41
N VAL A 4 -41.82 35.83 -39.11
CA VAL A 4 -41.60 35.80 -40.55
C VAL A 4 -40.10 35.95 -40.80
N TYR A 5 -39.53 35.04 -41.60
CA TYR A 5 -38.11 35.02 -41.91
C TYR A 5 -37.89 34.94 -43.43
N PRO A 6 -36.88 35.65 -43.97
CA PRO A 6 -36.44 35.47 -45.34
C PRO A 6 -35.82 34.08 -45.54
N ALA A 7 -35.99 33.52 -46.74
CA ALA A 7 -35.45 32.20 -47.11
C ALA A 7 -33.91 32.10 -46.99
N SER A 8 -33.21 33.24 -47.03
CA SER A 8 -31.75 33.32 -46.86
C SER A 8 -31.26 33.03 -45.42
N LEU A 9 -32.15 32.97 -44.43
CA LEU A 9 -31.82 32.66 -43.04
C LEU A 9 -32.04 31.20 -42.65
N LEU A 10 -32.40 30.34 -43.61
CA LEU A 10 -32.45 28.90 -43.39
C LEU A 10 -31.05 28.38 -43.06
N LYS A 11 -30.92 27.70 -41.92
CA LYS A 11 -29.67 27.10 -41.47
C LYS A 11 -29.85 25.60 -41.25
N HIS A 12 -28.76 24.87 -41.45
CA HIS A 12 -28.65 23.45 -41.17
C HIS A 12 -27.72 23.27 -39.96
N GLN A 13 -28.13 22.43 -39.01
CA GLN A 13 -27.33 22.10 -37.85
C GLN A 13 -27.45 20.60 -37.54
N VAL A 14 -26.30 19.98 -37.30
CA VAL A 14 -26.23 18.60 -36.81
C VAL A 14 -26.19 18.61 -35.29
N ILE A 15 -27.09 17.85 -34.67
CA ILE A 15 -27.15 17.64 -33.23
C ILE A 15 -26.81 16.18 -32.96
N THR A 16 -25.81 15.95 -32.13
CA THR A 16 -25.38 14.62 -31.69
C THR A 16 -25.88 14.34 -30.28
N PHE A 17 -26.19 13.09 -30.00
CA PHE A 17 -26.68 12.60 -28.72
C PHE A 17 -25.72 11.53 -28.18
N ASN A 18 -25.51 11.51 -26.87
CA ASN A 18 -24.68 10.51 -26.23
C ASN A 18 -25.49 9.26 -25.85
N ILE A 19 -26.67 9.44 -25.24
CA ILE A 19 -27.52 8.34 -24.77
C ILE A 19 -28.87 8.28 -25.50
N LEU A 20 -29.41 9.43 -25.90
CA LEU A 20 -30.72 9.49 -26.55
C LEU A 20 -30.68 8.92 -27.98
N SER A 21 -31.62 8.02 -28.30
CA SER A 21 -31.81 7.52 -29.67
C SER A 21 -32.59 8.51 -30.54
N THR A 22 -32.20 8.64 -31.81
CA THR A 22 -32.84 9.46 -32.86
C THR A 22 -34.35 9.23 -32.94
N GLY A 23 -34.79 7.97 -33.00
CA GLY A 23 -36.21 7.61 -33.10
C GLY A 23 -37.07 8.08 -31.91
N ARG A 24 -36.57 7.95 -30.68
CA ARG A 24 -37.29 8.45 -29.48
C ARG A 24 -37.38 9.97 -29.47
N PHE A 25 -36.35 10.65 -29.92
CA PHE A 25 -36.34 12.11 -30.02
C PHE A 25 -37.35 12.60 -31.06
N ILE A 26 -37.35 12.03 -32.26
CA ILE A 26 -38.29 12.37 -33.34
C ILE A 26 -39.74 12.08 -32.91
N HIS A 27 -39.97 10.95 -32.23
CA HIS A 27 -41.28 10.63 -31.66
C HIS A 27 -41.73 11.70 -30.64
N TYR A 28 -40.83 12.13 -29.76
CA TYR A 28 -41.12 13.18 -28.78
C TYR A 28 -41.42 14.53 -29.45
N LEU A 29 -40.65 14.93 -30.45
CA LEU A 29 -40.89 16.15 -31.23
C LEU A 29 -42.26 16.14 -31.93
N ARG A 30 -42.66 14.98 -32.47
CA ARG A 30 -43.97 14.80 -33.10
C ARG A 30 -45.11 14.89 -32.08
N SER A 31 -44.96 14.26 -30.91
CA SER A 31 -45.96 14.31 -29.85
C SER A 31 -46.19 15.72 -29.28
N GLN A 32 -45.16 16.56 -29.26
CA GLN A 32 -45.24 17.94 -28.76
C GLN A 32 -45.63 18.95 -29.85
N ASN A 33 -45.96 18.48 -31.06
CA ASN A 33 -46.37 19.30 -32.19
C ASN A 33 -45.35 20.38 -32.60
N ILE A 34 -44.06 20.19 -32.26
CA ILE A 34 -42.97 21.15 -32.50
C ILE A 34 -42.61 21.22 -33.99
N LEU A 35 -42.85 20.12 -34.72
CA LEU A 35 -42.62 19.96 -36.16
C LEU A 35 -43.69 20.62 -37.05
N SER A 36 -44.73 21.21 -36.47
CA SER A 36 -45.87 21.71 -37.23
C SER A 36 -45.72 23.15 -37.74
N SER A 37 -44.59 23.79 -37.45
CA SER A 37 -44.25 25.07 -38.07
C SER A 37 -43.66 24.81 -39.46
N PRO A 38 -44.22 25.40 -40.53
CA PRO A 38 -43.63 25.29 -41.87
C PRO A 38 -42.22 25.89 -41.84
N GLY A 39 -41.22 25.10 -42.26
CA GLY A 39 -39.81 25.50 -42.27
C GLY A 39 -38.95 24.96 -41.14
N CYS A 40 -39.37 23.88 -40.46
CA CYS A 40 -38.50 23.09 -39.59
C CYS A 40 -38.60 21.60 -39.94
N GLU A 41 -37.58 21.09 -40.62
CA GLU A 41 -37.46 19.70 -41.00
C GLU A 41 -36.35 19.03 -40.17
N VAL A 42 -36.62 17.80 -39.75
CA VAL A 42 -35.74 17.01 -38.89
C VAL A 42 -35.52 15.67 -39.58
N LYS A 43 -34.27 15.40 -39.94
CA LYS A 43 -33.86 14.18 -40.63
C LYS A 43 -32.89 13.39 -39.77
N GLU A 44 -33.14 12.10 -39.66
CA GLU A 44 -32.24 11.17 -38.98
C GLU A 44 -31.03 10.85 -39.87
N ILE A 45 -29.84 10.81 -39.25
CA ILE A 45 -28.64 10.27 -39.87
C ILE A 45 -28.54 8.80 -39.47
N THR A 46 -28.90 7.92 -40.39
CA THR A 46 -28.93 6.46 -40.17
C THR A 46 -27.59 5.95 -39.68
N GLY A 47 -27.61 5.10 -38.65
CA GLY A 47 -26.40 4.49 -38.08
C GLY A 47 -25.65 5.38 -37.07
N THR A 48 -26.18 6.56 -36.75
CA THR A 48 -25.60 7.44 -35.73
C THR A 48 -26.69 7.96 -34.78
N SER A 49 -26.31 8.25 -33.53
CA SER A 49 -27.16 9.00 -32.60
C SER A 49 -27.14 10.50 -32.94
N ALA A 50 -27.35 10.84 -34.21
CA ALA A 50 -27.30 12.22 -34.69
C ALA A 50 -28.52 12.54 -35.56
N VAL A 51 -28.95 13.78 -35.45
CA VAL A 51 -30.10 14.31 -36.18
C VAL A 51 -29.68 15.59 -36.87
N GLU A 52 -29.97 15.66 -38.16
CA GLU A 52 -29.85 16.88 -38.95
C GLU A 52 -31.15 17.67 -38.82
N VAL A 53 -31.03 18.93 -38.41
CA VAL A 53 -32.16 19.85 -38.31
C VAL A 53 -31.93 20.99 -39.28
N SER A 54 -32.91 21.22 -40.15
CA SER A 54 -32.89 22.29 -41.14
C SER A 54 -34.09 23.19 -40.94
N GLY A 55 -33.84 24.50 -40.79
CA GLY A 55 -34.94 25.43 -40.66
C GLY A 55 -34.57 26.81 -40.12
N VAL A 56 -35.60 27.46 -39.57
CA VAL A 56 -35.52 28.78 -38.98
C VAL A 56 -34.69 28.77 -37.68
N PRO A 57 -33.88 29.81 -37.39
CA PRO A 57 -33.05 29.88 -36.19
C PRO A 57 -33.81 29.68 -34.86
N SER A 58 -35.04 30.19 -34.74
CA SER A 58 -35.86 29.99 -33.53
C SER A 58 -36.22 28.51 -33.30
N CYS A 59 -36.44 27.74 -34.37
CA CYS A 59 -36.68 26.30 -34.27
C CYS A 59 -35.41 25.57 -33.84
N LEU A 60 -34.27 25.89 -34.47
CA LEU A 60 -32.97 25.29 -34.17
C LEU A 60 -32.58 25.47 -32.70
N THR A 61 -32.75 26.66 -32.13
CA THR A 61 -32.43 26.92 -30.72
C THR A 61 -33.34 26.13 -29.78
N ARG A 62 -34.64 26.02 -30.07
CA ARG A 62 -35.57 25.24 -29.24
C ARG A 62 -35.26 23.75 -29.27
N ILE A 63 -35.01 23.22 -30.46
CA ILE A 63 -34.67 21.81 -30.65
C ILE A 63 -33.33 21.48 -29.98
N SER A 64 -32.31 22.35 -30.11
CA SER A 64 -31.00 22.13 -29.48
C SER A 64 -31.05 22.22 -27.95
N GLN A 65 -31.81 23.16 -27.40
CA GLN A 65 -32.01 23.26 -25.95
C GLN A 65 -32.74 22.04 -25.41
N LEU A 66 -33.81 21.60 -26.08
CA LEU A 66 -34.59 20.44 -25.68
C LEU A 66 -33.79 19.14 -25.81
N ALA A 67 -33.04 18.98 -26.91
CA ALA A 67 -32.09 17.90 -27.12
C ALA A 67 -31.10 17.78 -25.95
N SER A 68 -30.45 18.89 -25.59
CA SER A 68 -29.50 18.94 -24.49
C SER A 68 -30.14 18.58 -23.14
N VAL A 69 -31.32 19.11 -22.83
CA VAL A 69 -32.02 18.82 -21.57
C VAL A 69 -32.41 17.34 -21.48
N LEU A 70 -32.96 16.76 -22.55
CA LEU A 70 -33.36 15.35 -22.56
C LEU A 70 -32.16 14.41 -22.48
N ASP A 71 -31.09 14.67 -23.23
CA ASP A 71 -29.88 13.83 -23.19
C ASP A 71 -29.22 13.90 -21.81
N ASN A 72 -29.07 15.10 -21.24
CA ASN A 72 -28.57 15.28 -19.87
C ASN A 72 -29.46 14.62 -18.81
N ALA A 73 -30.77 14.63 -18.97
CA ALA A 73 -31.69 13.95 -18.06
C ALA A 73 -31.49 12.42 -18.10
N LEU A 74 -31.21 11.85 -19.27
CA LEU A 74 -30.89 10.43 -19.41
C LEU A 74 -29.51 10.08 -18.85
N ILE A 75 -28.51 10.94 -19.05
CA ILE A 75 -27.18 10.81 -18.43
C ILE A 75 -27.31 10.77 -16.91
N LYS A 76 -28.00 11.75 -16.31
CA LYS A 76 -28.21 11.78 -14.85
C LYS A 76 -28.92 10.54 -14.34
N ARG A 77 -29.93 10.03 -15.06
CA ARG A 77 -30.61 8.78 -14.65
C ARG A 77 -29.70 7.57 -14.73
N LYS A 78 -28.85 7.48 -15.75
CA LYS A 78 -27.92 6.37 -15.94
C LYS A 78 -26.81 6.40 -14.90
N ASP A 79 -26.26 7.58 -14.61
CA ASP A 79 -25.20 7.73 -13.61
C ASP A 79 -25.72 7.48 -12.20
N SER A 80 -26.94 7.96 -11.88
CA SER A 80 -27.60 7.67 -10.60
C SER A 80 -28.13 6.23 -10.48
N ALA A 81 -28.01 5.40 -11.52
CA ALA A 81 -28.42 4.00 -11.44
C ALA A 81 -27.43 3.22 -10.55
N VAL A 82 -27.93 2.66 -9.46
CA VAL A 82 -27.13 1.83 -8.56
C VAL A 82 -26.93 0.46 -9.20
N SER A 83 -25.67 0.03 -9.27
CA SER A 83 -25.26 -1.28 -9.79
C SER A 83 -24.53 -2.09 -8.72
N ILE A 84 -24.62 -3.42 -8.80
CA ILE A 84 -23.93 -4.36 -7.94
C ILE A 84 -23.01 -5.20 -8.82
N SER A 85 -21.73 -5.29 -8.45
CA SER A 85 -20.72 -6.08 -9.17
C SER A 85 -19.91 -6.95 -8.19
N ILE A 86 -19.57 -8.16 -8.63
CA ILE A 86 -18.77 -9.12 -7.87
C ILE A 86 -17.41 -9.28 -8.56
N TYR A 87 -16.33 -9.15 -7.80
CA TYR A 87 -14.95 -9.25 -8.28
C TYR A 87 -14.22 -10.35 -7.52
N THR A 88 -13.91 -11.45 -8.20
CA THR A 88 -13.12 -12.55 -7.63
C THR A 88 -11.64 -12.20 -7.59
N LEU A 89 -10.95 -12.49 -6.48
CA LEU A 89 -9.52 -12.23 -6.28
C LEU A 89 -8.71 -13.53 -6.46
N LYS A 90 -7.51 -13.41 -7.06
CA LYS A 90 -6.60 -14.54 -7.32
C LYS A 90 -5.46 -14.64 -6.31
N TYR A 91 -4.92 -13.51 -5.87
CA TYR A 91 -3.73 -13.40 -5.04
C TYR A 91 -4.00 -12.71 -3.71
N ALA A 92 -4.83 -11.66 -3.70
CA ALA A 92 -5.23 -10.94 -2.50
C ALA A 92 -6.41 -11.63 -1.79
N THR A 93 -6.61 -11.30 -0.50
CA THR A 93 -7.74 -11.79 0.30
C THR A 93 -8.84 -10.76 0.41
N ALA A 94 -10.10 -11.18 0.21
CA ALA A 94 -11.25 -10.30 0.31
C ALA A 94 -11.54 -9.85 1.76
N MET A 95 -11.30 -10.74 2.73
CA MET A 95 -11.47 -10.50 4.17
C MET A 95 -10.14 -10.23 4.87
N ASP A 96 -10.25 -9.61 6.06
CA ASP A 96 -9.13 -9.45 6.97
C ASP A 96 -8.67 -10.80 7.50
N THR A 97 -7.36 -10.99 7.56
CA THR A 97 -6.77 -12.23 8.08
C THR A 97 -6.07 -11.93 9.40
N GLN A 98 -6.43 -12.68 10.45
CA GLN A 98 -5.82 -12.54 11.76
C GLN A 98 -4.75 -13.61 11.96
N TYR A 99 -3.52 -13.18 12.30
CA TYR A 99 -2.39 -14.04 12.62
C TYR A 99 -1.97 -13.83 14.07
N GLN A 100 -1.60 -14.91 14.77
CA GLN A 100 -0.99 -14.82 16.10
C GLN A 100 0.52 -14.96 15.93
N TYR A 101 1.26 -13.90 16.22
CA TYR A 101 2.72 -13.91 16.20
C TYR A 101 3.25 -13.80 17.64
N ARG A 102 3.70 -14.94 18.18
CA ARG A 102 4.08 -15.11 19.59
C ARG A 102 2.92 -14.71 20.51
N ASP A 103 3.10 -13.67 21.31
CA ASP A 103 2.10 -13.16 22.25
C ASP A 103 1.26 -12.00 21.68
N GLN A 104 1.37 -11.70 20.37
CA GLN A 104 0.68 -10.59 19.72
C GLN A 104 -0.20 -11.03 18.55
N ALA A 105 -1.48 -10.63 18.60
CA ALA A 105 -2.39 -10.76 17.48
C ALA A 105 -2.14 -9.65 16.45
N VAL A 106 -1.81 -10.01 15.21
CA VAL A 106 -1.60 -9.10 14.08
C VAL A 106 -2.71 -9.33 13.05
N VAL A 107 -3.45 -8.28 12.71
CA VAL A 107 -4.50 -8.32 11.68
C VAL A 107 -3.96 -7.74 10.39
N VAL A 108 -4.01 -8.53 9.33
CA VAL A 108 -3.69 -8.10 7.96
C VAL A 108 -5.00 -7.69 7.29
N PRO A 109 -5.16 -6.40 6.90
CA PRO A 109 -6.38 -5.93 6.26
C PRO A 109 -6.55 -6.55 4.87
N GLY A 110 -7.76 -7.01 4.57
CA GLY A 110 -8.16 -7.47 3.25
C GLY A 110 -8.54 -6.32 2.32
N VAL A 111 -8.81 -6.64 1.05
CA VAL A 111 -9.15 -5.66 0.02
C VAL A 111 -10.38 -4.83 0.40
N VAL A 112 -11.40 -5.44 1.03
CA VAL A 112 -12.62 -4.73 1.43
C VAL A 112 -12.38 -3.69 2.51
N SER A 113 -11.50 -3.97 3.47
CA SER A 113 -11.15 -3.02 4.53
C SER A 113 -10.38 -1.83 3.97
N VAL A 114 -9.43 -2.07 3.05
CA VAL A 114 -8.71 -1.02 2.33
C VAL A 114 -9.66 -0.13 1.52
N LEU A 115 -10.55 -0.73 0.72
CA LEU A 115 -11.53 0.01 -0.09
C LEU A 115 -12.47 0.86 0.77
N ARG A 116 -12.90 0.31 1.92
CA ARG A 116 -13.75 1.02 2.87
C ARG A 116 -13.02 2.21 3.49
N GLU A 117 -11.76 2.04 3.88
CA GLU A 117 -10.96 3.12 4.45
C GLU A 117 -10.75 4.26 3.45
N MET A 118 -10.38 3.93 2.20
CA MET A 118 -10.24 4.92 1.12
C MET A 118 -11.54 5.70 0.88
N SER A 119 -12.69 5.01 0.92
CA SER A 119 -13.98 5.67 0.72
C SER A 119 -14.30 6.66 1.84
N LYS A 120 -14.01 6.32 3.10
CA LYS A 120 -14.24 7.21 4.25
C LYS A 120 -13.38 8.47 4.19
N THR A 121 -12.14 8.39 3.72
CA THR A 121 -11.25 9.55 3.60
C THR A 121 -11.70 10.51 2.50
N SER A 122 -12.45 10.04 1.50
CA SER A 122 -12.90 10.86 0.35
C SER A 122 -14.21 11.62 0.54
N VAL A 123 -14.97 11.33 1.60
CA VAL A 123 -16.22 12.04 1.93
C VAL A 123 -16.06 12.76 3.28
N PRO A 124 -16.08 14.10 3.34
CA PRO A 124 -16.22 14.78 4.62
C PRO A 124 -17.52 14.32 5.25
N ALA A 125 -17.42 13.69 6.42
CA ALA A 125 -18.53 13.18 7.19
C ALA A 125 -19.51 14.31 7.48
N SER A 126 -20.54 14.45 6.65
CA SER A 126 -21.72 15.23 7.01
C SER A 126 -22.44 14.42 8.06
N SER A 127 -22.38 14.90 9.31
CA SER A 127 -22.99 14.30 10.50
C SER A 127 -24.37 13.72 10.23
N ALA A 128 -24.49 12.40 10.27
CA ALA A 128 -25.77 11.71 10.35
C ALA A 128 -26.03 11.35 11.81
N ASN A 129 -26.72 12.25 12.51
CA ASN A 129 -27.39 11.96 13.77
C ASN A 129 -28.50 10.91 13.52
N ASN A 130 -28.52 9.87 14.35
CA ASN A 130 -29.62 9.01 14.76
C ASN A 130 -30.73 8.63 13.75
N GLY A 131 -30.80 7.33 13.47
CA GLY A 131 -32.07 6.60 13.45
C GLY A 131 -32.81 6.51 12.11
N SER A 132 -32.25 5.77 11.14
CA SER A 132 -33.04 5.06 10.11
C SER A 132 -32.20 3.95 9.48
N PRO A 133 -32.58 2.66 9.59
CA PRO A 133 -31.98 1.60 8.78
C PRO A 133 -32.52 1.70 7.35
N ALA A 134 -31.64 1.59 6.36
CA ALA A 134 -31.93 1.39 4.91
C ALA A 134 -31.88 2.58 3.92
N THR A 135 -31.09 3.62 4.18
CA THR A 135 -30.40 4.31 3.07
C THR A 135 -28.91 4.07 3.22
N GLN A 136 -28.51 2.82 2.98
CA GLN A 136 -27.13 2.40 3.18
C GLN A 136 -26.21 3.23 2.29
N ALA A 137 -25.38 4.05 2.94
CA ALA A 137 -24.47 4.98 2.30
C ALA A 137 -23.66 4.24 1.22
N LEU A 138 -23.78 4.72 -0.02
CA LEU A 138 -22.92 4.31 -1.12
C LEU A 138 -21.59 5.07 -0.97
N PRO A 139 -20.45 4.50 -1.35
CA PRO A 139 -20.27 3.13 -1.85
C PRO A 139 -20.32 2.08 -0.73
N MET A 140 -20.83 0.88 -1.04
CA MET A 140 -20.82 -0.26 -0.14
C MET A 140 -19.88 -1.35 -0.65
N PHE A 141 -19.00 -1.81 0.25
CA PHE A 141 -18.09 -2.92 0.00
C PHE A 141 -18.38 -4.06 0.97
N ALA A 142 -18.58 -5.27 0.44
CA ALA A 142 -18.73 -6.50 1.21
C ALA A 142 -17.76 -7.56 0.71
N ALA A 143 -17.28 -8.41 1.60
CA ALA A 143 -16.41 -9.53 1.27
C ALA A 143 -17.21 -10.83 1.25
N ASP A 144 -17.00 -11.66 0.25
CA ASP A 144 -17.42 -13.06 0.24
C ASP A 144 -16.19 -13.96 0.45
N PRO A 145 -15.99 -14.52 1.66
CA PRO A 145 -14.87 -15.42 1.93
C PRO A 145 -14.97 -16.74 1.18
N ARG A 146 -16.18 -17.21 0.85
CA ARG A 146 -16.38 -18.52 0.21
C ARG A 146 -15.90 -18.54 -1.22
N GLN A 147 -15.93 -17.39 -1.88
CA GLN A 147 -15.52 -17.22 -3.28
C GLN A 147 -14.26 -16.36 -3.41
N ASN A 148 -13.66 -15.95 -2.28
CA ASN A 148 -12.60 -14.93 -2.20
C ASN A 148 -12.90 -13.73 -3.11
N ALA A 149 -14.09 -13.15 -2.94
CA ALA A 149 -14.61 -12.12 -3.84
C ALA A 149 -15.00 -10.85 -3.09
N VAL A 150 -14.86 -9.72 -3.77
CA VAL A 150 -15.31 -8.41 -3.32
C VAL A 150 -16.60 -8.06 -4.03
N ILE A 151 -17.65 -7.81 -3.25
CA ILE A 151 -18.94 -7.33 -3.73
C ILE A 151 -18.96 -5.81 -3.55
N VAL A 152 -19.16 -5.09 -4.65
CA VAL A 152 -19.22 -3.64 -4.68
C VAL A 152 -20.60 -3.20 -5.12
N ARG A 153 -21.20 -2.28 -4.37
CA ARG A 153 -22.46 -1.62 -4.72
C ARG A 153 -22.25 -0.12 -4.70
N ASP A 154 -22.41 0.51 -5.86
CA ASP A 154 -22.29 1.95 -6.06
C ASP A 154 -22.97 2.38 -7.37
N TYR A 155 -22.88 3.65 -7.74
CA TYR A 155 -23.30 4.19 -9.02
C TYR A 155 -22.62 3.49 -10.19
N ALA A 156 -23.38 3.23 -11.26
CA ALA A 156 -22.89 2.56 -12.46
C ALA A 156 -21.68 3.27 -13.09
N ALA A 157 -21.60 4.61 -12.96
CA ALA A 157 -20.48 5.40 -13.42
C ALA A 157 -19.15 5.04 -12.74
N ASN A 158 -19.18 4.66 -11.45
CA ASN A 158 -17.97 4.38 -10.65
C ASN A 158 -17.49 2.92 -10.78
N MET A 159 -18.35 2.00 -11.21
CA MET A 159 -18.05 0.56 -11.32
C MET A 159 -16.79 0.28 -12.13
N ALA A 160 -16.58 0.99 -13.24
CA ALA A 160 -15.41 0.80 -14.09
C ALA A 160 -14.09 1.18 -13.39
N GLY A 161 -14.12 2.15 -12.48
CA GLY A 161 -12.97 2.55 -11.66
C GLY A 161 -12.59 1.47 -10.65
N TYR A 162 -13.57 0.95 -9.91
CA TYR A 162 -13.32 -0.11 -8.92
C TYR A 162 -12.73 -1.38 -9.53
N ARG A 163 -13.17 -1.76 -10.74
CA ARG A 163 -12.58 -2.90 -11.46
C ARG A 163 -11.07 -2.77 -11.64
N LYS A 164 -10.59 -1.59 -12.02
CA LYS A 164 -9.15 -1.33 -12.23
C LYS A 164 -8.40 -1.37 -10.90
N LEU A 165 -8.91 -0.65 -9.89
CA LEU A 165 -8.30 -0.60 -8.56
C LEU A 165 -8.19 -1.99 -7.92
N ILE A 166 -9.25 -2.80 -7.99
CA ILE A 166 -9.23 -4.16 -7.43
C ILE A 166 -8.20 -5.03 -8.16
N ALA A 167 -8.06 -4.88 -9.48
CA ALA A 167 -7.03 -5.60 -10.25
C ALA A 167 -5.61 -5.17 -9.89
N GLU A 168 -5.40 -3.89 -9.55
CA GLU A 168 -4.11 -3.37 -9.08
C GLU A 168 -3.78 -3.82 -7.65
N LEU A 169 -4.78 -4.03 -6.80
CA LEU A 169 -4.60 -4.58 -5.45
C LEU A 169 -4.40 -6.11 -5.46
N ASP A 170 -4.94 -6.81 -6.46
CA ASP A 170 -4.83 -8.26 -6.60
C ASP A 170 -3.51 -8.69 -7.28
N GLN A 171 -2.38 -8.39 -6.62
CA GLN A 171 -1.05 -8.73 -7.11
C GLN A 171 -0.40 -9.87 -6.32
N ARG A 172 0.48 -10.61 -6.99
CA ARG A 172 1.24 -11.70 -6.37
C ARG A 172 2.26 -11.14 -5.38
N GLN A 173 2.22 -11.61 -4.14
CA GLN A 173 3.22 -11.28 -3.13
C GLN A 173 4.61 -11.78 -3.54
N GLN A 174 5.63 -10.94 -3.37
CA GLN A 174 7.01 -11.31 -3.61
C GLN A 174 7.56 -12.04 -2.38
N MET A 175 8.24 -13.18 -2.60
CA MET A 175 8.90 -13.91 -1.53
C MET A 175 10.24 -13.23 -1.22
N ILE A 176 10.45 -12.90 0.05
CA ILE A 176 11.71 -12.34 0.55
C ILE A 176 12.34 -13.37 1.48
N GLU A 177 13.60 -13.71 1.23
CA GLU A 177 14.40 -14.59 2.09
C GLU A 177 15.23 -13.74 3.06
N ILE A 178 15.10 -14.04 4.36
CA ILE A 178 15.86 -13.37 5.41
C ILE A 178 16.91 -14.35 5.92
N SER A 179 18.18 -14.11 5.57
CA SER A 179 19.32 -14.88 6.11
C SER A 179 19.95 -14.14 7.27
N VAL A 180 19.88 -14.71 8.47
CA VAL A 180 20.56 -14.19 9.67
C VAL A 180 21.78 -15.06 9.97
N LYS A 181 22.96 -14.44 10.09
CA LYS A 181 24.19 -15.11 10.54
C LYS A 181 24.56 -14.60 11.92
N ILE A 182 24.51 -15.48 12.92
CA ILE A 182 24.97 -15.19 14.28
C ILE A 182 26.43 -15.66 14.37
N ILE A 183 27.33 -14.76 14.77
CA ILE A 183 28.73 -15.07 15.02
C ILE A 183 29.00 -14.68 16.45
N ASP A 184 29.23 -15.66 17.31
CA ASP A 184 29.70 -15.45 18.68
C ASP A 184 31.23 -15.65 18.70
N VAL A 185 31.96 -14.68 19.24
CA VAL A 185 33.42 -14.75 19.36
C VAL A 185 33.76 -14.64 20.84
N ASN A 186 34.15 -15.77 21.42
CA ASN A 186 34.66 -15.80 22.78
C ASN A 186 36.18 -15.60 22.74
N ALA A 187 36.64 -14.38 23.05
CA ALA A 187 38.07 -14.05 23.13
C ALA A 187 38.58 -14.26 24.56
N GLY A 188 38.89 -15.52 24.88
CA GLY A 188 39.36 -15.95 26.20
C GLY A 188 40.80 -16.47 26.19
N ASP A 189 41.74 -15.77 25.56
CA ASP A 189 43.18 -16.12 25.63
C ASP A 189 43.93 -15.11 26.52
N ILE A 190 44.29 -15.54 27.72
CA ILE A 190 45.13 -14.76 28.64
C ILE A 190 46.55 -15.32 28.55
N ASN A 191 47.39 -14.69 27.73
CA ASN A 191 48.83 -14.97 27.69
C ASN A 191 49.51 -14.35 28.94
N GLN A 192 49.95 -15.18 29.89
CA GLN A 192 50.94 -14.77 30.90
C GLN A 192 52.30 -15.37 30.54
N LEU A 193 53.16 -14.57 29.91
CA LEU A 193 54.58 -14.85 29.76
C LEU A 193 55.32 -14.20 30.95
N GLY A 194 55.58 -14.96 32.00
CA GLY A 194 56.35 -14.51 33.16
C GLY A 194 57.71 -15.22 33.19
N ILE A 195 58.79 -14.46 33.42
CA ILE A 195 60.12 -15.04 33.68
C ILE A 195 60.46 -14.72 35.14
N ASP A 196 60.53 -15.73 35.99
CA ASP A 196 61.01 -15.59 37.37
C ASP A 196 62.54 -15.73 37.40
N TRP A 197 63.24 -14.65 37.78
CA TRP A 197 64.70 -14.62 37.91
C TRP A 197 65.12 -14.62 39.38
N GLY A 198 65.64 -15.74 39.87
CA GLY A 198 66.31 -15.81 41.18
C GLY A 198 67.83 -15.82 41.00
N THR A 199 68.57 -14.96 41.71
CA THR A 199 70.04 -14.93 41.64
C THR A 199 70.68 -15.19 43.00
N ALA A 200 71.70 -16.05 43.01
CA ALA A 200 72.51 -16.35 44.17
C ALA A 200 73.99 -16.19 43.78
N VAL A 201 74.67 -15.22 44.40
CA VAL A 201 76.06 -14.89 44.10
C VAL A 201 76.94 -15.36 45.25
N SER A 202 78.04 -16.05 44.93
CA SER A 202 79.03 -16.53 45.89
C SER A 202 80.33 -15.75 45.75
N LEU A 203 80.79 -15.11 46.82
CA LEU A 203 82.07 -14.38 46.85
C LEU A 203 82.83 -14.78 48.12
N GLY A 204 84.01 -15.38 47.94
CA GLY A 204 84.94 -15.69 49.04
C GLY A 204 84.36 -16.59 50.13
N GLY A 205 83.79 -17.74 49.75
CA GLY A 205 83.24 -18.73 50.69
C GLY A 205 81.92 -18.33 51.37
N LYS A 206 81.37 -17.15 51.05
CA LYS A 206 80.06 -16.68 51.52
C LYS A 206 79.06 -16.52 50.35
N LYS A 207 77.81 -16.92 50.55
CA LYS A 207 76.70 -16.88 49.57
C LYS A 207 75.64 -15.86 49.96
N ILE A 208 75.11 -15.16 48.97
CA ILE A 208 74.03 -14.20 49.18
C ILE A 208 72.94 -14.56 48.18
N ALA A 209 71.73 -14.83 48.69
CA ALA A 209 70.56 -15.11 47.87
C ALA A 209 69.69 -13.84 47.80
N PHE A 210 69.37 -13.39 46.59
CA PHE A 210 68.45 -12.29 46.36
C PHE A 210 67.16 -12.85 45.75
N ASN A 211 66.10 -12.93 46.56
CA ASN A 211 64.75 -13.20 46.06
C ASN A 211 64.13 -11.84 45.70
N THR A 212 64.03 -11.50 44.42
CA THR A 212 63.47 -10.21 43.96
C THR A 212 61.93 -10.20 43.99
N GLY A 213 61.32 -10.91 44.94
CA GLY A 213 59.93 -10.68 45.32
C GLY A 213 59.87 -9.36 46.07
N LEU A 214 59.53 -8.28 45.37
CA LEU A 214 59.10 -7.02 45.98
C LEU A 214 57.83 -7.31 46.80
N ASN A 215 58.00 -7.73 48.05
CA ASN A 215 56.92 -7.79 49.02
C ASN A 215 57.05 -6.56 49.91
N ASP A 216 56.21 -5.57 49.62
CA ASP A 216 56.01 -4.35 50.39
C ASP A 216 55.53 -4.72 51.80
N GLY A 217 56.28 -4.33 52.83
CA GLY A 217 55.97 -4.71 54.21
C GLY A 217 57.19 -4.69 55.13
N ALA A 218 57.37 -3.55 55.79
CA ALA A 218 58.34 -3.27 56.85
C ALA A 218 58.70 -4.45 57.78
N ALA A 219 60.00 -4.71 57.94
CA ALA A 219 60.73 -4.79 59.21
C ALA A 219 62.02 -5.64 59.09
N ASN A 220 63.16 -4.99 59.35
CA ASN A 220 64.45 -5.51 59.82
C ASN A 220 64.63 -7.04 59.89
N GLY A 221 65.42 -7.60 58.96
CA GLY A 221 65.93 -8.97 59.07
C GLY A 221 66.74 -9.42 57.87
N PHE A 222 67.98 -8.93 57.72
CA PHE A 222 68.92 -9.50 56.75
C PHE A 222 69.50 -10.82 57.30
N SER A 223 68.92 -11.95 56.93
CA SER A 223 69.47 -13.29 57.17
C SER A 223 70.09 -13.82 55.88
N THR A 224 71.41 -14.04 55.87
CA THR A 224 72.15 -14.62 54.75
C THR A 224 72.73 -15.97 55.18
N VAL A 225 72.09 -17.07 54.75
CA VAL A 225 72.58 -18.43 54.99
C VAL A 225 73.19 -18.99 53.71
N ILE A 226 74.33 -19.65 53.88
CA ILE A 226 75.34 -19.89 52.85
C ILE A 226 75.60 -21.40 52.77
N SER A 227 75.12 -22.07 51.74
CA SER A 227 75.53 -23.46 51.46
C SER A 227 75.75 -23.70 49.98
N ASP A 228 77.02 -23.90 49.61
CA ASP A 228 77.61 -24.59 48.45
C ASP A 228 76.97 -24.58 47.05
N THR A 229 77.77 -24.19 46.05
CA THR A 229 77.42 -23.69 44.71
C THR A 229 76.96 -24.76 43.72
N SER A 230 76.43 -24.30 42.56
CA SER A 230 76.23 -25.00 41.28
C SER A 230 74.81 -25.46 40.88
N ASN A 231 73.80 -24.58 40.88
CA ASN A 231 72.67 -24.76 39.96
C ASN A 231 71.93 -23.43 39.69
N PHE A 232 72.10 -22.88 38.48
CA PHE A 232 71.22 -21.86 37.93
C PHE A 232 70.02 -22.58 37.28
N MET A 233 68.87 -22.57 37.95
CA MET A 233 67.62 -23.12 37.40
C MET A 233 66.77 -21.98 36.87
N MET A 234 66.70 -21.84 35.55
CA MET A 234 65.64 -21.07 34.88
C MET A 234 64.43 -21.99 34.70
N ARG A 235 63.29 -21.62 35.26
CA ARG A 235 62.03 -22.32 35.01
C ARG A 235 61.12 -21.46 34.14
N LEU A 236 61.11 -21.78 32.85
CA LEU A 236 60.15 -21.20 31.90
C LEU A 236 58.87 -22.05 31.95
N ASN A 237 57.77 -21.48 32.43
CA ASN A 237 56.45 -22.10 32.30
C ASN A 237 55.80 -21.55 31.02
N ALA A 238 55.64 -22.39 30.01
CA ALA A 238 54.84 -22.10 28.82
C ALA A 238 53.71 -23.12 28.75
N LEU A 239 52.45 -22.66 28.84
CA LEU A 239 51.29 -23.50 28.62
C LEU A 239 50.47 -22.87 27.49
N GLU A 240 50.58 -23.44 26.31
CA GLU A 240 49.71 -23.14 25.18
C GLU A 240 48.58 -24.17 25.19
N LYS A 241 47.34 -23.71 25.42
CA LYS A 241 46.16 -24.56 25.29
C LYS A 241 45.33 -24.06 24.12
N SER A 242 45.45 -24.75 23.00
CA SER A 242 44.60 -24.54 21.83
C SER A 242 43.15 -24.92 22.18
N SER A 243 42.25 -23.95 22.15
CA SER A 243 40.81 -24.18 22.16
C SER A 243 40.28 -23.96 20.74
N GLN A 244 39.81 -25.03 20.09
CA GLN A 244 39.21 -24.95 18.76
C GLN A 244 37.71 -24.62 18.89
N ALA A 245 37.28 -23.57 18.20
CA ALA A 245 35.87 -23.27 18.03
C ALA A 245 35.22 -24.28 17.07
N TYR A 246 34.03 -24.76 17.42
CA TYR A 246 33.16 -25.48 16.49
C TYR A 246 31.89 -24.66 16.27
N VAL A 247 31.39 -24.73 15.03
CA VAL A 247 30.14 -24.12 14.57
C VAL A 247 28.95 -25.00 14.95
#